data_AF-A0A939FPM3-F1
#
_entry.id   AF-A0A939FPM3-F1
#
_cell.length_a   1.000
_cell.length_b   1.000
_cell.length_c   1.000
_cell.angle_alpha   90.00
_cell.angle_beta   90.00
_cell.angle_gamma   90.00
#
_symmetry.space_group_name_H-M   'P 1'
#
loop_
_entity.id
_entity.type
_entity.pdbx_description
1 polymer ?
#
loop_
_entity_poly.entity_id
_entity_poly.type
_entity_poly.pdbx_seq_one_letter_code
_entity_poly.pdbx_strand_id
1 'polypeptide(L)'
;MNTTPVVTSLLAAPLQRAGIEQATVLSVGIGHARQEEALLDELARPGAALRRCTVVGMDPDTESLAKAEKRLRDSDAVTKYGLDLDFLAIPRIAEEAAGWQCTAALNGVLVVNSTLAVHHMQDPLPGHDARDEFFQRLRLLDPAVVVLTEFDSDHHDVSLPQRFFNSWSFFGSILRAIEDSAADEAEKDLMTTFFRREVMNIVGARTDAQRFERHEPARTWLERFHRCGYTPVSPEPPSTSSTATTPCSRHPTTSASPTVTAPSAPSSPRSRRADRGIHTVAADEGSAATGKCGCMSGRAAVEPTHGRRAALAWRQDSGSGAARWHGPSARPAVDIRGARAAAPSGGGRAGGRAPGPGSGPPRA
;
A
#
# COMPACT_ATOMS: atom_id res chain seq x y z
N MET A 1 -8.65 -13.84 -1.83
CA MET A 1 -7.22 -13.84 -2.25
C MET A 1 -6.40 -13.21 -1.14
N ASN A 2 -5.40 -13.92 -0.60
CA ASN A 2 -4.55 -13.41 0.47
C ASN A 2 -3.26 -12.82 -0.13
N THR A 3 -3.13 -11.49 -0.16
CA THR A 3 -1.94 -10.80 -0.67
C THR A 3 -0.83 -10.64 0.36
N THR A 4 -1.11 -10.94 1.64
CA THR A 4 -0.18 -10.72 2.75
C THR A 4 1.21 -11.32 2.50
N PRO A 5 1.37 -12.59 2.06
CA PRO A 5 2.71 -13.16 1.86
C PRO A 5 3.56 -12.39 0.85
N VAL A 6 2.93 -11.93 -0.24
CA VAL A 6 3.62 -11.18 -1.31
C VAL A 6 3.99 -9.79 -0.82
N VAL A 7 3.04 -9.08 -0.20
CA VAL A 7 3.26 -7.73 0.36
C VAL A 7 4.34 -7.76 1.43
N THR A 8 4.28 -8.71 2.37
CA THR A 8 5.29 -8.90 3.42
C THR A 8 6.66 -9.15 2.82
N SER A 9 6.78 -10.03 1.83
CA SER A 9 8.07 -10.32 1.19
C SER A 9 8.67 -9.08 0.52
N LEU A 10 7.86 -8.30 -0.21
CA LEU A 10 8.31 -7.10 -0.92
C LEU A 10 8.74 -5.98 0.05
N LEU A 11 8.00 -5.79 1.14
CA LEU A 11 8.31 -4.79 2.16
C LEU A 11 9.53 -5.19 3.02
N ALA A 12 9.65 -6.47 3.36
CA ALA A 12 10.71 -6.95 4.24
C ALA A 12 12.08 -7.04 3.56
N ALA A 13 12.12 -7.38 2.27
CA ALA A 13 13.35 -7.64 1.52
C ALA A 13 14.41 -6.53 1.61
N PRO A 14 14.12 -5.23 1.37
CA PRO A 14 15.14 -4.18 1.49
C PRO A 14 15.65 -4.02 2.93
N LEU A 15 14.79 -4.19 3.94
CA LEU A 15 15.16 -4.04 5.35
C LEU A 15 16.04 -5.21 5.82
N GLN A 16 15.70 -6.43 5.44
CA GLN A 16 16.46 -7.63 5.79
C GLN A 16 17.83 -7.65 5.12
N ARG A 17 17.91 -7.33 3.81
CA ARG A 17 19.20 -7.29 3.08
C ARG A 17 20.19 -6.29 3.66
N ALA A 18 19.69 -5.15 4.13
CA ALA A 18 20.53 -4.10 4.72
C ALA A 18 20.75 -4.26 6.23
N GLY A 19 20.15 -5.28 6.87
CA GLY A 19 20.26 -5.49 8.31
C GLY A 19 19.71 -4.33 9.13
N ILE A 20 18.58 -3.74 8.70
CA ILE A 20 18.01 -2.55 9.34
C ILE A 20 17.46 -2.87 10.73
N GLU A 21 17.96 -2.18 11.74
CA GLU A 21 17.51 -2.33 13.14
C GLU A 21 16.37 -1.38 13.51
N GLN A 22 16.19 -0.28 12.77
CA GLN A 22 15.13 0.70 12.99
C GLN A 22 14.47 1.11 11.67
N ALA A 23 13.15 0.97 11.59
CA ALA A 23 12.37 1.28 10.40
C ALA A 23 11.06 2.02 10.74
N THR A 24 10.48 2.65 9.72
CA THR A 24 9.12 3.17 9.75
C THR A 24 8.28 2.49 8.67
N VAL A 25 7.10 2.01 9.04
CA VAL A 25 6.09 1.51 8.10
C VAL A 25 5.00 2.55 7.98
N LEU A 26 4.85 3.15 6.81
CA LEU A 26 3.69 3.97 6.48
C LEU A 26 2.64 3.08 5.81
N SER A 27 1.49 2.90 6.46
CA SER A 27 0.39 2.09 5.95
C SER A 27 -0.80 2.99 5.57
N VAL A 28 -1.12 3.03 4.28
CA VAL A 28 -2.23 3.79 3.69
C VAL A 28 -3.37 2.82 3.39
N GLY A 29 -4.48 2.96 4.12
CA GLY A 29 -5.53 1.95 4.15
C GLY A 29 -5.19 0.79 5.08
N ILE A 30 -4.72 1.11 6.30
CA ILE A 30 -4.26 0.09 7.26
C ILE A 30 -5.38 -0.87 7.69
N GLY A 31 -6.64 -0.42 7.69
CA GLY A 31 -7.79 -1.20 8.14
C GLY A 31 -7.55 -1.76 9.54
N HIS A 32 -7.53 -3.08 9.66
CA HIS A 32 -7.26 -3.77 10.93
C HIS A 32 -5.79 -4.19 11.12
N ALA A 33 -4.84 -3.75 10.29
CA ALA A 33 -3.40 -4.03 10.39
C ALA A 33 -2.97 -5.51 10.28
N ARG A 34 -3.71 -6.34 9.55
CA ARG A 34 -3.35 -7.77 9.36
C ARG A 34 -2.08 -7.95 8.53
N GLN A 35 -1.83 -7.09 7.55
CA GLN A 35 -0.62 -7.15 6.72
C GLN A 35 0.60 -6.66 7.50
N GLU A 36 0.42 -5.59 8.27
CA GLU A 36 1.44 -4.99 9.11
C GLU A 36 1.86 -5.92 10.24
N GLU A 37 0.92 -6.61 10.90
CA GLU A 37 1.22 -7.65 11.89
C GLU A 37 2.16 -8.72 11.31
N ALA A 38 1.79 -9.29 10.15
CA ALA A 38 2.62 -10.30 9.47
C ALA A 38 4.00 -9.76 9.06
N LEU A 39 4.08 -8.49 8.66
CA LEU A 39 5.34 -7.83 8.34
C LEU A 39 6.23 -7.66 9.59
N LEU A 40 5.66 -7.18 10.71
CA LEU A 40 6.41 -7.00 11.94
C LEU A 40 6.91 -8.35 12.48
N ASP A 41 6.07 -9.38 12.43
CA ASP A 41 6.46 -10.73 12.86
C ASP A 41 7.64 -11.26 12.03
N GLU A 42 7.61 -11.09 10.70
CA GLU A 42 8.72 -11.50 9.83
C GLU A 42 9.99 -10.67 10.04
N LEU A 43 9.87 -9.38 10.35
CA LEU A 43 11.02 -8.49 10.55
C LEU A 43 11.64 -8.58 11.94
N ALA A 44 10.88 -9.00 12.95
CA ALA A 44 11.33 -9.07 14.35
C ALA A 44 11.66 -10.49 14.83
N ARG A 45 11.25 -11.54 14.10
CA ARG A 45 11.49 -12.94 14.50
C ARG A 45 12.95 -13.23 14.87
N PRO A 46 13.24 -14.27 15.67
CA PRO A 46 14.61 -14.60 16.06
C PRO A 46 15.55 -14.72 14.86
N GLY A 47 16.68 -14.02 14.93
CA GLY A 47 17.67 -13.92 13.85
C GLY A 47 17.45 -12.75 12.87
N ALA A 48 16.31 -12.08 12.91
CA ALA A 48 16.08 -10.84 12.18
C ALA A 48 16.67 -9.62 12.92
N ALA A 49 16.95 -8.56 12.16
CA ALA A 49 17.67 -7.38 12.65
C ALA A 49 16.76 -6.33 13.32
N LEU A 50 15.48 -6.25 12.96
CA LEU A 50 14.63 -5.15 13.40
C LEU A 50 14.41 -5.19 14.93
N ARG A 51 14.66 -4.06 15.59
CA ARG A 51 14.49 -3.87 17.04
C ARG A 51 13.55 -2.73 17.39
N ARG A 52 13.42 -1.73 16.53
CA ARG A 52 12.47 -0.63 16.70
C ARG A 52 11.67 -0.40 15.42
N CYS A 53 10.37 -0.25 15.55
CA CYS A 53 9.50 0.10 14.44
C CYS A 53 8.52 1.20 14.83
N THR A 54 8.38 2.20 13.96
CA THR A 54 7.23 3.12 14.02
C THR A 54 6.26 2.73 12.93
N VAL A 55 5.00 2.45 13.28
CA VAL A 55 3.93 2.23 12.31
C VAL A 55 3.06 3.49 12.26
N VAL A 56 3.00 4.12 11.09
CA VAL A 56 2.10 5.23 10.79
C VAL A 56 0.90 4.67 10.04
N GLY A 57 -0.22 4.49 10.75
CA GLY A 57 -1.45 3.92 10.18
C GLY A 57 -2.44 4.99 9.77
N MET A 58 -2.82 5.00 8.50
CA MET A 58 -3.82 5.91 7.94
C MET A 58 -5.09 5.14 7.55
N ASP A 59 -6.22 5.61 8.08
CA ASP A 59 -7.55 5.11 7.78
C ASP A 59 -8.59 6.18 8.19
N PRO A 60 -9.66 6.42 7.44
CA PRO A 60 -10.72 7.32 7.88
C PRO A 60 -11.49 6.80 9.10
N ASP A 61 -11.52 5.48 9.35
CA ASP A 61 -12.25 4.88 10.46
C ASP A 61 -11.38 4.76 11.73
N THR A 62 -11.75 5.53 12.76
CA THR A 62 -11.06 5.52 14.06
C THR A 62 -11.21 4.21 14.81
N GLU A 63 -12.30 3.46 14.59
CA GLU A 63 -12.47 2.14 15.20
C GLU A 63 -11.52 1.13 14.58
N SER A 64 -11.35 1.17 13.24
CA SER A 64 -10.35 0.37 12.53
C SER A 64 -8.94 0.69 13.02
N LEU A 65 -8.58 1.97 13.19
CA LEU A 65 -7.28 2.37 13.75
C LEU A 65 -7.05 1.84 15.18
N ALA A 66 -8.06 1.89 16.05
CA ALA A 66 -7.95 1.34 17.40
C ALA A 66 -7.75 -0.19 17.38
N LYS A 67 -8.44 -0.90 16.47
CA LYS A 67 -8.26 -2.35 16.27
C LYS A 67 -6.89 -2.68 15.68
N ALA A 68 -6.37 -1.83 14.79
CA ALA A 68 -5.04 -1.94 14.22
C ALA A 68 -3.97 -1.81 15.30
N GLU A 69 -4.01 -0.75 16.10
CA GLU A 69 -3.06 -0.52 17.19
C GLU A 69 -3.05 -1.71 18.16
N LYS A 70 -4.23 -2.14 18.61
CA LYS A 70 -4.35 -3.28 19.53
C LYS A 70 -3.68 -4.54 18.97
N ARG A 71 -3.94 -4.86 17.69
CA ARG A 71 -3.34 -6.04 17.04
C ARG A 71 -1.83 -5.97 16.94
N LEU A 72 -1.29 -4.82 16.53
CA LEU A 72 0.16 -4.66 16.44
C LEU A 72 0.82 -4.79 17.81
N ARG A 73 0.19 -4.26 18.87
CA ARG A 73 0.70 -4.40 20.25
C ARG A 73 0.59 -5.83 20.78
N ASP A 74 -0.42 -6.58 20.35
CA ASP A 74 -0.65 -7.98 20.75
C ASP A 74 0.16 -8.98 19.89
N SER A 75 0.87 -8.53 18.85
CA SER A 75 1.63 -9.38 17.91
C SER A 75 2.79 -10.13 18.56
N ASP A 76 3.26 -11.20 17.91
CA ASP A 76 4.44 -11.96 18.31
C ASP A 76 5.70 -11.06 18.28
N ALA A 77 5.80 -10.18 17.29
CA ALA A 77 6.86 -9.17 17.18
C ALA A 77 7.07 -8.39 18.49
N VAL A 78 5.98 -7.88 19.07
CA VAL A 78 6.04 -7.07 20.28
C VAL A 78 6.12 -7.95 21.53
N THR A 79 5.21 -8.91 21.66
CA THR A 79 5.02 -9.65 22.92
C THR A 79 6.06 -10.74 23.15
N LYS A 80 6.65 -11.30 22.09
CA LYS A 80 7.55 -12.45 22.14
C LYS A 80 8.94 -12.14 21.62
N TYR A 81 9.07 -11.30 20.60
CA TYR A 81 10.36 -10.96 20.00
C TYR A 81 10.95 -9.64 20.52
N GLY A 82 10.19 -8.90 21.33
CA GLY A 82 10.67 -7.69 22.01
C GLY A 82 10.90 -6.50 21.08
N LEU A 83 10.14 -6.41 19.99
CA LEU A 83 10.14 -5.24 19.12
C LEU A 83 9.63 -4.01 19.89
N ASP A 84 10.43 -2.95 19.90
CA ASP A 84 10.03 -1.64 20.40
C ASP A 84 9.13 -0.96 19.35
N LEU A 85 7.81 -0.90 19.63
CA LEU A 85 6.80 -0.44 18.69
C LEU A 85 6.16 0.89 19.12
N ASP A 86 6.31 1.89 18.26
CA ASP A 86 5.50 3.10 18.26
C ASP A 86 4.38 3.01 17.21
N PHE A 87 3.18 3.48 17.56
CA PHE A 87 2.05 3.57 16.63
C PHE A 87 1.53 5.01 16.55
N LEU A 88 1.41 5.53 15.33
CA LEU A 88 0.84 6.85 15.04
C LEU A 88 -0.39 6.69 14.15
N ALA A 89 -1.56 7.01 14.70
CA ALA A 89 -2.82 6.99 13.99
C ALA A 89 -3.05 8.31 13.22
N ILE A 90 -3.43 8.22 11.94
CA ILE A 90 -3.87 9.35 11.12
C ILE A 90 -5.31 9.08 10.66
N PRO A 91 -6.33 9.62 11.36
CA PRO A 91 -7.74 9.39 11.07
C PRO A 91 -8.23 10.26 9.89
N ARG A 92 -7.66 10.02 8.71
CA ARG A 92 -7.94 10.78 7.48
C ARG A 92 -7.85 9.88 6.26
N ILE A 93 -8.46 10.33 5.17
CA ILE A 93 -8.21 9.81 3.82
C ILE A 93 -6.86 10.33 3.29
N ALA A 94 -6.33 9.66 2.28
CA ALA A 94 -4.99 9.93 1.77
C ALA A 94 -4.87 11.30 1.05
N GLU A 95 -5.96 11.81 0.49
CA GLU A 95 -6.08 13.12 -0.15
C GLU A 95 -5.88 14.28 0.84
N GLU A 96 -6.33 14.08 2.08
CA GLU A 96 -6.25 15.08 3.15
C GLU A 96 -4.87 15.11 3.83
N ALA A 97 -3.97 14.18 3.49
CA ALA A 97 -2.63 14.09 4.05
C ALA A 97 -1.65 15.13 3.46
N ALA A 98 -2.17 16.25 2.96
CA ALA A 98 -1.51 17.28 2.14
C ALA A 98 -0.27 17.96 2.75
N GLY A 99 0.25 17.50 3.89
CA GLY A 99 1.50 18.00 4.45
C GLY A 99 2.39 16.96 5.12
N TRP A 100 2.14 15.64 4.95
CA TRP A 100 2.87 14.55 5.63
C TRP A 100 3.29 14.96 7.05
N GLN A 101 2.34 15.44 7.86
CA GLN A 101 2.65 15.99 9.18
C GLN A 101 3.28 14.95 10.11
N CYS A 102 3.27 13.68 9.70
CA CYS A 102 4.00 12.57 10.28
C CYS A 102 5.50 12.52 9.94
N THR A 103 6.07 13.44 9.14
CA THR A 103 7.52 13.43 8.81
C THR A 103 8.41 13.42 10.04
N ALA A 104 8.00 14.10 11.12
CA ALA A 104 8.69 14.08 12.40
C ALA A 104 8.67 12.71 13.10
N ALA A 105 7.72 11.84 12.76
CA ALA A 105 7.61 10.47 13.27
C ALA A 105 8.34 9.44 12.39
N LEU A 106 8.79 9.83 11.18
CA LEU A 106 9.54 8.95 10.28
C LEU A 106 10.96 8.80 10.82
N ASN A 107 11.20 7.72 11.55
CA ASN A 107 12.51 7.38 12.10
C ASN A 107 13.03 6.08 11.46
N GLY A 108 14.30 6.07 11.07
CA GLY A 108 14.91 4.94 10.37
C GLY A 108 14.51 4.85 8.89
N VAL A 109 14.62 3.65 8.31
CA VAL A 109 14.30 3.41 6.89
C VAL A 109 12.79 3.34 6.70
N LEU A 110 12.26 4.09 5.73
CA LEU A 110 10.83 4.11 5.40
C LEU A 110 10.47 3.01 4.40
N VAL A 111 9.45 2.23 4.70
CA VAL A 111 8.74 1.38 3.73
C VAL A 111 7.26 1.76 3.72
N VAL A 112 6.62 1.69 2.55
CA VAL A 112 5.24 2.14 2.38
C VAL A 112 4.37 0.99 1.88
N ASN A 113 3.32 0.68 2.63
CA ASN A 113 2.24 -0.19 2.20
C ASN A 113 1.01 0.65 1.87
N SER A 114 0.46 0.51 0.67
CA SER A 114 -0.76 1.17 0.25
C SER A 114 -1.72 0.12 -0.28
N THR A 115 -2.78 -0.18 0.47
CA THR A 115 -3.69 -1.29 0.15
C THR A 115 -5.12 -0.79 0.01
N LEU A 116 -5.69 -0.93 -1.19
CA LEU A 116 -7.10 -0.68 -1.49
C LEU A 116 -7.61 0.66 -0.94
N ALA A 117 -6.86 1.73 -1.18
CA ALA A 117 -7.14 3.04 -0.59
C ALA A 117 -7.00 4.20 -1.59
N VAL A 118 -6.00 4.14 -2.47
CA VAL A 118 -5.71 5.28 -3.36
C VAL A 118 -6.68 5.38 -4.54
N HIS A 119 -7.46 4.33 -4.82
CA HIS A 119 -8.55 4.39 -5.79
C HIS A 119 -9.74 5.26 -5.32
N HIS A 120 -9.82 5.62 -4.02
CA HIS A 120 -10.82 6.54 -3.50
C HIS A 120 -10.55 8.01 -3.85
N MET A 121 -9.31 8.31 -4.26
CA MET A 121 -8.85 9.67 -4.52
C MET A 121 -9.66 10.40 -5.58
N GLN A 122 -10.24 11.54 -5.16
CA GLN A 122 -10.93 12.47 -6.05
C GLN A 122 -9.97 13.52 -6.60
N ASP A 123 -10.08 13.79 -7.90
CA ASP A 123 -9.27 14.81 -8.55
C ASP A 123 -9.79 16.21 -8.16
N PRO A 124 -8.92 17.10 -7.66
CA PRO A 124 -9.36 18.39 -7.11
C PRO A 124 -9.88 19.34 -8.18
N LEU A 125 -9.39 19.20 -9.41
CA LEU A 125 -9.72 20.02 -10.56
C LEU A 125 -9.64 19.18 -11.85
N PRO A 126 -10.39 19.53 -12.91
CA PRO A 126 -10.26 18.88 -14.21
C PRO A 126 -8.80 18.92 -14.72
N GLY A 127 -8.27 17.77 -15.15
CA GLY A 127 -6.90 17.65 -15.66
C GLY A 127 -5.82 17.45 -14.58
N HIS A 128 -6.20 17.42 -13.30
CA HIS A 128 -5.31 17.00 -12.22
C HIS A 128 -5.54 15.52 -11.90
N ASP A 129 -4.48 14.81 -11.50
CA ASP A 129 -4.56 13.44 -10.97
C ASP A 129 -4.06 13.47 -9.52
N ALA A 130 -4.98 13.33 -8.56
CA ALA A 130 -4.64 13.34 -7.14
C ALA A 130 -3.71 12.17 -6.73
N ARG A 131 -3.76 11.06 -7.46
CA ARG A 131 -2.90 9.89 -7.23
C ARG A 131 -1.48 10.19 -7.70
N ASP A 132 -1.31 10.88 -8.83
CA ASP A 132 0.01 11.33 -9.30
C ASP A 132 0.65 12.27 -8.25
N GLU A 133 -0.11 13.23 -7.72
CA GLU A 133 0.36 14.14 -6.66
C GLU A 133 0.73 13.37 -5.37
N PHE A 134 -0.10 12.42 -4.97
CA PHE A 134 0.17 11.56 -3.81
C PHE A 134 1.50 10.81 -3.97
N PHE A 135 1.72 10.12 -5.09
CA PHE A 135 2.94 9.36 -5.33
C PHE A 135 4.17 10.27 -5.49
N GLN A 136 4.04 11.43 -6.15
CA GLN A 136 5.12 12.40 -6.21
C GLN A 136 5.52 12.91 -4.83
N ARG A 137 4.55 13.20 -3.97
CA ARG A 137 4.81 13.62 -2.59
C ARG A 137 5.38 12.49 -1.74
N LEU A 138 4.93 11.26 -1.94
CA LEU A 138 5.44 10.08 -1.24
C LEU A 138 6.92 9.84 -1.58
N ARG A 139 7.31 10.07 -2.85
CA ARG A 139 8.70 9.99 -3.30
C ARG A 139 9.60 10.98 -2.56
N LEU A 140 9.11 12.18 -2.25
CA LEU A 140 9.89 13.18 -1.49
C LEU A 140 10.26 12.70 -0.06
N LEU A 141 9.61 11.65 0.44
CA LEU A 141 9.95 11.04 1.73
C LEU A 141 11.11 10.05 1.64
N ASP A 142 11.58 9.73 0.43
CA ASP A 142 12.66 8.77 0.15
C ASP A 142 12.36 7.36 0.73
N PRO A 143 11.23 6.73 0.32
CA PRO A 143 10.92 5.38 0.76
C PRO A 143 11.82 4.36 0.09
N ALA A 144 12.35 3.39 0.86
CA ALA A 144 13.15 2.29 0.33
C ALA A 144 12.35 1.38 -0.60
N VAL A 145 11.05 1.23 -0.33
CA VAL A 145 10.11 0.56 -1.22
C VAL A 145 8.69 1.08 -0.98
N VAL A 146 7.93 1.20 -2.05
CA VAL A 146 6.48 1.43 -2.01
C VAL A 146 5.80 0.20 -2.60
N VAL A 147 4.88 -0.40 -1.85
CA VAL A 147 4.04 -1.51 -2.29
C VAL A 147 2.61 -1.03 -2.38
N LEU A 148 2.04 -1.09 -3.58
CA LEU A 148 0.65 -0.75 -3.88
C LEU A 148 -0.14 -2.04 -4.16
N THR A 149 -1.27 -2.21 -3.49
CA THR A 149 -2.21 -3.31 -3.73
C THR A 149 -3.57 -2.75 -4.15
N GLU A 150 -3.99 -3.01 -5.39
CA GLU A 150 -5.21 -2.45 -6.00
C GLU A 150 -6.02 -3.49 -6.81
N PHE A 151 -7.30 -3.21 -7.04
CA PHE A 151 -8.15 -4.04 -7.90
C PHE A 151 -7.89 -3.81 -9.39
N ASP A 152 -7.84 -4.90 -10.17
CA ASP A 152 -7.69 -4.85 -11.63
C ASP A 152 -9.02 -4.73 -12.37
N SER A 153 -9.60 -3.55 -12.35
CA SER A 153 -10.78 -3.28 -13.17
C SER A 153 -10.82 -1.81 -13.52
N ASP A 154 -11.28 -1.50 -14.73
CA ASP A 154 -11.50 -0.12 -15.12
C ASP A 154 -12.90 0.32 -14.70
N HIS A 155 -12.98 0.99 -13.55
CA HIS A 155 -14.19 1.66 -13.11
C HIS A 155 -14.04 3.18 -13.14
N HIS A 156 -12.85 3.71 -13.40
CA HIS A 156 -12.56 5.15 -13.38
C HIS A 156 -13.01 5.87 -14.65
N ASP A 157 -12.30 5.70 -15.77
CA ASP A 157 -12.40 6.58 -16.94
C ASP A 157 -13.19 5.95 -18.09
N VAL A 158 -14.39 5.45 -17.77
CA VAL A 158 -15.26 4.78 -18.75
C VAL A 158 -16.73 5.12 -18.55
N SER A 159 -17.51 4.98 -19.63
CA SER A 159 -18.96 5.24 -19.64
C SER A 159 -19.72 4.31 -18.69
N LEU A 160 -20.93 4.71 -18.26
CA LEU A 160 -21.75 3.88 -17.37
C LEU A 160 -22.01 2.46 -17.91
N PRO A 161 -22.37 2.25 -19.20
CA PRO A 161 -22.50 0.89 -19.74
C PRO A 161 -21.22 0.06 -19.61
N GLN A 162 -20.06 0.70 -19.83
CA GLN A 162 -18.77 0.03 -19.70
C GLN A 162 -18.42 -0.27 -18.23
N ARG A 163 -18.69 0.66 -17.29
CA ARG A 163 -18.54 0.41 -15.85
C ARG A 163 -19.40 -0.77 -15.40
N PHE A 164 -20.67 -0.81 -15.83
CA PHE A 164 -21.57 -1.92 -15.53
C PHE A 164 -21.01 -3.26 -16.03
N PHE A 165 -20.54 -3.32 -17.28
CA PHE A 165 -19.93 -4.52 -17.84
C PHE A 165 -18.67 -4.94 -17.06
N ASN A 166 -17.80 -3.99 -16.74
CA ASN A 166 -16.57 -4.23 -15.99
C ASN A 166 -16.87 -4.74 -14.58
N SER A 167 -17.82 -4.11 -13.88
CA SER A 167 -18.29 -4.55 -12.56
C SER A 167 -18.90 -5.95 -12.60
N TRP A 168 -19.78 -6.23 -13.57
CA TRP A 168 -20.36 -7.57 -13.75
C TRP A 168 -19.28 -8.63 -13.93
N SER A 169 -18.30 -8.38 -14.80
CA SER A 169 -17.20 -9.32 -15.04
C SER A 169 -16.30 -9.50 -13.82
N PHE A 170 -15.94 -8.40 -13.15
CA PHE A 170 -14.98 -8.39 -12.05
C PHE A 170 -15.60 -8.98 -10.78
N PHE A 171 -16.68 -8.40 -10.27
CA PHE A 171 -17.34 -8.88 -9.06
C PHE A 171 -17.98 -10.24 -9.26
N GLY A 172 -18.45 -10.57 -10.46
CA GLY A 172 -18.90 -11.94 -10.77
C GLY A 172 -17.79 -12.99 -10.64
N SER A 173 -16.52 -12.61 -10.80
CA SER A 173 -15.38 -13.51 -10.55
C SER A 173 -15.05 -13.60 -9.07
N ILE A 174 -15.13 -12.47 -8.34
CA ILE A 174 -14.94 -12.44 -6.88
C ILE A 174 -16.01 -13.26 -6.16
N LEU A 175 -17.29 -13.11 -6.52
CA LEU A 175 -18.39 -13.82 -5.88
C LEU A 175 -18.27 -15.33 -6.07
N ARG A 176 -17.88 -15.80 -7.26
CA ARG A 176 -17.56 -17.23 -7.47
C ARG A 176 -16.41 -17.70 -6.59
N ALA A 177 -15.36 -16.88 -6.46
CA ALA A 177 -14.24 -17.22 -5.58
C ALA A 177 -14.64 -17.25 -4.09
N ILE A 178 -15.63 -16.44 -3.67
CA ILE A 178 -16.23 -16.48 -2.33
C ILE A 178 -17.04 -17.77 -2.15
N GLU A 179 -17.89 -18.10 -3.12
CA GLU A 179 -18.70 -19.33 -3.13
C GLU A 179 -17.82 -20.58 -3.01
N ASP A 180 -16.74 -20.63 -3.78
CA ASP A 180 -15.74 -21.72 -3.81
C ASP A 180 -14.80 -21.76 -2.58
N SER A 181 -14.83 -20.73 -1.72
CA SER A 181 -13.93 -20.65 -0.57
C SER A 181 -14.35 -21.58 0.59
N ALA A 182 -13.37 -21.95 1.42
CA ALA A 182 -13.57 -22.75 2.64
C ALA A 182 -14.17 -21.94 3.82
N ALA A 183 -14.53 -20.68 3.59
CA ALA A 183 -15.15 -19.82 4.59
C ALA A 183 -16.53 -20.36 4.99
N ASP A 184 -16.98 -20.07 6.21
CA ASP A 184 -18.34 -20.39 6.61
C ASP A 184 -19.37 -19.42 6.00
N GLU A 185 -20.66 -19.73 6.12
CA GLU A 185 -21.72 -18.90 5.53
C GLU A 185 -21.76 -17.47 6.08
N ALA A 186 -21.43 -17.27 7.36
CA ALA A 186 -21.41 -15.93 7.95
C ALA A 186 -20.24 -15.10 7.41
N GLU A 187 -19.08 -15.71 7.21
CA GLU A 187 -17.93 -15.09 6.56
C GLU A 187 -18.22 -14.77 5.09
N LYS A 188 -18.86 -15.68 4.35
CA LYS A 188 -19.29 -15.46 2.95
C LYS A 188 -20.28 -14.32 2.84
N ASP A 189 -21.28 -14.25 3.73
CA ASP A 189 -22.25 -13.18 3.79
C ASP A 189 -21.60 -11.82 4.09
N LEU A 190 -20.64 -11.79 5.01
CA LEU A 190 -19.87 -10.59 5.33
C LEU A 190 -19.08 -10.08 4.12
N MET A 191 -18.34 -10.97 3.44
CA MET A 191 -17.59 -10.62 2.23
C MET A 191 -18.51 -10.16 1.10
N THR A 192 -19.64 -10.85 0.89
CA THR A 192 -20.62 -10.51 -0.15
C THR A 192 -21.25 -9.13 0.13
N THR A 193 -21.58 -8.85 1.39
CA THR A 193 -22.13 -7.55 1.81
C THR A 193 -21.14 -6.43 1.58
N PHE A 194 -19.84 -6.66 1.82
CA PHE A 194 -18.78 -5.71 1.51
C PHE A 194 -18.79 -5.37 0.00
N PHE A 195 -18.66 -6.36 -0.89
CA PHE A 195 -18.62 -6.13 -2.33
C PHE A 195 -19.92 -5.58 -2.93
N ARG A 196 -21.07 -5.82 -2.28
CA ARG A 196 -22.33 -5.18 -2.67
C ARG A 196 -22.25 -3.65 -2.59
N ARG A 197 -21.61 -3.11 -1.56
CA ARG A 197 -21.47 -1.65 -1.37
C ARG A 197 -20.60 -1.04 -2.48
N GLU A 198 -19.52 -1.73 -2.83
CA GLU A 198 -18.62 -1.38 -3.93
C GLU A 198 -19.39 -1.24 -5.25
N VAL A 199 -20.12 -2.31 -5.63
CA VAL A 199 -20.92 -2.32 -6.86
C VAL A 199 -21.90 -1.16 -6.88
N MET A 200 -22.62 -0.93 -5.78
CA MET A 200 -23.62 0.14 -5.70
C MET A 200 -22.99 1.53 -5.85
N ASN A 201 -21.76 1.74 -5.37
CA ASN A 201 -21.07 3.00 -5.60
C ASN A 201 -20.66 3.18 -7.08
N ILE A 202 -20.15 2.13 -7.72
CA ILE A 202 -19.66 2.19 -9.11
C ILE A 202 -20.78 2.42 -10.13
N VAL A 203 -21.87 1.65 -10.01
CA VAL A 203 -22.96 1.64 -11.01
C VAL A 203 -24.18 2.45 -10.58
N GLY A 204 -24.37 2.65 -9.27
CA GLY A 204 -25.56 3.31 -8.71
C GLY A 204 -25.40 4.81 -8.47
N ALA A 205 -24.18 5.35 -8.51
CA ALA A 205 -23.95 6.79 -8.37
C ALA A 205 -24.61 7.58 -9.52
N ARG A 206 -25.32 8.66 -9.18
CA ARG A 206 -26.03 9.50 -10.18
C ARG A 206 -25.12 10.48 -10.88
N THR A 207 -24.09 10.95 -10.18
CA THR A 207 -23.07 11.85 -10.70
C THR A 207 -21.70 11.26 -10.43
N ASP A 208 -20.70 11.66 -11.21
CA ASP A 208 -19.34 11.17 -10.98
C ASP A 208 -18.81 11.61 -9.61
N ALA A 209 -19.13 12.81 -9.12
CA ALA A 209 -18.72 13.29 -7.79
C ALA A 209 -19.19 12.41 -6.60
N GLN A 210 -20.23 11.58 -6.78
CA GLN A 210 -20.72 10.63 -5.76
C GLN A 210 -19.97 9.29 -5.76
N ARG A 211 -19.09 9.09 -6.74
CA ARG A 211 -18.34 7.85 -6.92
C ARG A 211 -16.99 7.96 -6.22
N PHE A 212 -16.74 7.01 -5.34
CA PHE A 212 -15.50 6.82 -4.61
C PHE A 212 -14.76 5.60 -5.11
N GLU A 213 -15.47 4.58 -5.60
CA GLU A 213 -14.83 3.39 -6.17
C GLU A 213 -14.39 3.66 -7.61
N ARG A 214 -13.11 4.00 -7.75
CA ARG A 214 -12.49 4.38 -9.03
C ARG A 214 -11.29 3.50 -9.38
N HIS A 215 -11.52 2.20 -9.40
CA HIS A 215 -10.50 1.23 -9.79
C HIS A 215 -9.96 1.55 -11.19
N GLU A 216 -8.66 1.32 -11.35
CA GLU A 216 -7.97 1.43 -12.62
C GLU A 216 -7.20 0.13 -12.91
N PRO A 217 -7.01 -0.24 -14.18
CA PRO A 217 -6.21 -1.41 -14.54
C PRO A 217 -4.77 -1.32 -14.01
N ALA A 218 -4.13 -2.46 -13.74
CA ALA A 218 -2.72 -2.49 -13.29
C ALA A 218 -1.76 -1.74 -14.20
N ARG A 219 -1.98 -1.79 -15.53
CA ARG A 219 -1.16 -1.03 -16.49
C ARG A 219 -1.19 0.49 -16.19
N THR A 220 -2.33 1.02 -15.77
CA THR A 220 -2.51 2.43 -15.45
C THR A 220 -1.73 2.80 -14.19
N TRP A 221 -1.79 1.94 -13.16
CA TRP A 221 -0.98 2.11 -11.95
C TRP A 221 0.52 2.02 -12.24
N LEU A 222 0.97 1.09 -13.10
CA LEU A 222 2.36 0.98 -13.51
C LEU A 222 2.84 2.22 -14.28
N GLU A 223 2.05 2.69 -15.25
CA GLU A 223 2.33 3.92 -15.99
C GLU A 223 2.40 5.14 -15.06
N ARG A 224 1.50 5.22 -14.07
CA ARG A 224 1.52 6.24 -13.02
C ARG A 224 2.80 6.19 -12.20
N PHE A 225 3.21 5.01 -11.75
CA PHE A 225 4.47 4.83 -11.04
C PHE A 225 5.66 5.33 -11.86
N HIS A 226 5.74 4.93 -13.14
CA HIS A 226 6.78 5.40 -14.05
C HIS A 226 6.79 6.93 -14.21
N ARG A 227 5.63 7.57 -14.44
CA ARG A 227 5.53 9.05 -14.52
C ARG A 227 5.93 9.74 -13.22
N CYS A 228 5.66 9.12 -12.07
CA CYS A 228 6.05 9.63 -10.75
C CYS A 228 7.51 9.29 -10.41
N GLY A 229 8.28 8.73 -11.35
CA GLY A 229 9.71 8.46 -11.23
C GLY A 229 10.06 7.11 -10.58
N TYR A 230 9.07 6.29 -10.23
CA TYR A 230 9.29 5.00 -9.59
C TYR A 230 9.77 3.95 -10.60
N THR A 231 10.60 3.02 -10.12
CA THR A 231 11.03 1.86 -10.92
C THR A 231 10.43 0.59 -10.33
N PRO A 232 9.67 -0.21 -11.11
CA PRO A 232 9.08 -1.43 -10.60
C PRO A 232 10.13 -2.42 -10.11
N VAL A 233 9.92 -2.96 -8.90
CA VAL A 233 10.72 -4.03 -8.31
C VAL A 233 10.07 -5.36 -8.64
N SER A 234 10.81 -6.28 -9.26
CA SER A 234 10.34 -7.65 -9.45
C SER A 234 10.47 -8.42 -8.13
N PRO A 235 9.47 -9.22 -7.71
CA PRO A 235 9.65 -10.13 -6.59
C PRO A 235 10.81 -11.08 -6.90
N GLU A 236 11.80 -11.15 -6.01
CA GLU A 236 12.90 -12.11 -6.14
C GLU A 236 12.32 -13.52 -6.03
N PRO A 237 12.70 -14.48 -6.91
CA PRO A 237 12.29 -15.86 -6.71
C PRO A 237 12.83 -16.36 -5.37
N PRO A 238 12.07 -17.15 -4.60
CA PRO A 238 12.54 -17.67 -3.33
C PRO A 238 13.83 -18.46 -3.54
N SER A 239 14.87 -18.12 -2.77
CA SER A 239 16.15 -18.82 -2.79
C SER A 239 15.93 -20.29 -2.44
N THR A 240 16.06 -21.17 -3.42
CA THR A 240 15.98 -22.62 -3.23
C THR A 240 17.22 -23.12 -2.52
N SER A 241 17.27 -22.97 -1.20
CA SER A 241 18.13 -23.80 -0.34
C SER A 241 17.26 -24.85 0.33
N SER A 242 16.88 -25.87 -0.44
CA SER A 242 16.36 -27.12 0.12
C SER A 242 17.28 -28.24 -0.35
N THR A 243 18.03 -28.79 0.61
CA THR A 243 18.78 -30.03 0.49
C THR A 243 17.87 -31.13 -0.04
N ALA A 244 18.15 -31.59 -1.25
CA ALA A 244 17.49 -32.71 -1.88
C ALA A 244 17.57 -33.96 -0.99
N THR A 245 16.42 -34.49 -0.59
CA THR A 245 16.30 -35.90 -0.22
C THR A 245 15.26 -36.54 -1.14
N THR A 246 15.74 -37.54 -1.89
CA THR A 246 15.06 -38.32 -2.94
C THR A 246 13.80 -39.05 -2.44
N PRO A 247 12.82 -39.38 -3.31
CA PRO A 247 11.40 -39.49 -2.94
C PRO A 247 10.91 -40.93 -2.71
N CYS A 248 9.86 -41.08 -1.89
CA CYS A 248 9.03 -42.29 -1.89
C CYS A 248 7.65 -41.99 -2.49
N SER A 249 7.17 -42.90 -3.33
CA SER A 249 6.09 -42.73 -4.29
C SER A 249 4.68 -42.91 -3.73
N ARG A 250 3.74 -42.19 -4.35
CA ARG A 250 2.34 -42.52 -4.74
C ARG A 250 1.30 -41.56 -4.16
N HIS A 251 0.78 -40.68 -5.02
CA HIS A 251 -0.64 -40.57 -5.44
C HIS A 251 -0.80 -39.32 -6.33
N PRO A 252 -1.75 -39.29 -7.29
CA PRO A 252 -1.88 -38.19 -8.23
C PRO A 252 -2.68 -37.06 -7.58
N THR A 253 -2.07 -35.89 -7.41
CA THR A 253 -2.79 -34.65 -7.15
C THR A 253 -2.43 -33.63 -8.21
N THR A 254 -3.46 -33.20 -8.94
CA THR A 254 -3.44 -32.03 -9.82
C THR A 254 -3.09 -30.80 -8.98
N SER A 255 -1.84 -30.35 -9.10
CA SER A 255 -1.35 -29.09 -8.55
C SER A 255 -1.47 -27.99 -9.61
N ALA A 256 -2.33 -27.01 -9.37
CA ALA A 256 -2.25 -25.72 -10.03
C ALA A 256 -1.43 -24.79 -9.14
N SER A 257 -0.19 -24.51 -9.54
CA SER A 257 0.64 -23.47 -8.92
C SER A 257 0.25 -22.09 -9.49
N PRO A 258 0.18 -21.02 -8.69
CA PRO A 258 0.00 -19.68 -9.22
C PRO A 258 1.27 -19.26 -9.95
N THR A 259 1.18 -19.09 -11.27
CA THR A 259 2.29 -18.63 -12.11
C THR A 259 2.23 -17.11 -12.23
N VAL A 260 3.20 -16.40 -11.66
CA VAL A 260 3.46 -14.99 -11.99
C VAL A 260 3.99 -14.96 -13.43
N THR A 261 3.22 -14.40 -14.36
CA THR A 261 3.65 -14.28 -15.76
C THR A 261 3.70 -12.81 -16.16
N ALA A 262 4.90 -12.33 -16.50
CA ALA A 262 5.08 -11.09 -17.25
C ALA A 262 4.54 -11.27 -18.68
N PRO A 263 3.86 -10.28 -19.28
CA PRO A 263 3.21 -10.47 -20.58
C PRO A 263 4.24 -10.56 -21.72
N SER A 264 4.23 -11.67 -22.44
CA SER A 264 4.80 -11.79 -23.78
C SER A 264 3.69 -11.68 -24.85
N ALA A 265 3.99 -10.98 -25.94
CA ALA A 265 3.09 -10.69 -27.06
C ALA A 265 2.81 -11.95 -27.95
N PRO A 266 1.72 -11.98 -28.76
CA PRO A 266 0.79 -13.10 -28.74
C PRO A 266 0.93 -14.11 -29.88
N SER A 267 0.45 -15.33 -29.62
CA SER A 267 -0.15 -16.20 -30.65
C SER A 267 -1.38 -16.92 -30.10
N SER A 268 -2.52 -16.75 -30.78
CA SER A 268 -3.82 -17.43 -30.66
C SER A 268 -4.92 -16.77 -29.80
N PRO A 269 -6.20 -16.73 -30.28
CA PRO A 269 -7.24 -15.87 -29.70
C PRO A 269 -8.26 -16.62 -28.80
N ARG A 270 -8.01 -17.87 -28.41
CA ARG A 270 -9.07 -18.73 -27.82
C ARG A 270 -8.93 -19.16 -26.34
N SER A 271 -8.03 -18.59 -25.55
CA SER A 271 -7.99 -18.87 -24.10
C SER A 271 -7.54 -17.70 -23.21
N ARG A 272 -7.98 -16.46 -23.50
CA ARG A 272 -7.83 -15.36 -22.53
C ARG A 272 -8.91 -15.47 -21.45
N ARG A 273 -8.71 -16.33 -20.45
CA ARG A 273 -9.21 -16.02 -19.11
C ARG A 273 -8.31 -14.88 -18.62
N ALA A 274 -8.78 -13.64 -18.74
CA ALA A 274 -8.03 -12.51 -18.23
C ALA A 274 -7.92 -12.68 -16.71
N ASP A 275 -6.69 -12.78 -16.20
CA ASP A 275 -6.34 -12.67 -14.78
C ASP A 275 -6.73 -11.26 -14.27
N ARG A 276 -8.03 -11.02 -14.08
CA ARG A 276 -8.58 -9.79 -13.50
C ARG A 276 -8.70 -10.02 -12.00
N GLY A 277 -7.61 -9.75 -11.28
CA GLY A 277 -7.46 -10.03 -9.85
C GLY A 277 -7.11 -8.80 -9.01
N ILE A 278 -6.45 -9.04 -7.88
CA ILE A 278 -5.75 -7.99 -7.11
C ILE A 278 -4.32 -7.92 -7.66
N HIS A 279 -3.83 -6.72 -7.95
CA HIS A 279 -2.44 -6.50 -8.33
C HIS A 279 -1.64 -5.88 -7.20
N THR A 280 -0.44 -6.39 -7.02
CA THR A 280 0.57 -5.79 -6.15
C THR A 280 1.72 -5.29 -7.01
N VAL A 281 1.98 -3.99 -6.96
CA VAL A 281 3.14 -3.36 -7.58
C VAL A 281 4.08 -2.92 -6.47
N ALA A 282 5.31 -3.40 -6.48
CA ALA A 282 6.39 -2.81 -5.69
C ALA A 282 7.22 -1.90 -6.58
N ALA A 283 7.70 -0.80 -6.04
CA ALA A 283 8.70 0.01 -6.71
C ALA A 283 9.69 0.66 -5.75
N ASP A 284 10.91 0.86 -6.24
CA ASP A 284 12.01 1.50 -5.54
C ASP A 284 12.46 2.79 -6.25
N GLU A 285 13.38 3.50 -5.60
CA GLU A 285 14.18 4.51 -6.26
C GLU A 285 15.10 3.81 -7.26
N GLY A 286 14.69 3.78 -8.53
CA GLY A 286 15.57 3.40 -9.61
C GLY A 286 16.89 4.16 -9.49
N SER A 287 18.02 3.43 -9.54
CA SER A 287 19.36 4.01 -9.45
C SER A 287 19.44 5.26 -10.31
N ALA A 288 19.49 6.43 -9.67
CA ALA A 288 19.83 7.65 -10.35
C ALA A 288 21.24 7.43 -10.91
N ALA A 289 21.33 7.23 -12.23
CA ALA A 289 22.58 7.41 -12.93
C ALA A 289 23.12 8.76 -12.45
N THR A 290 24.25 8.72 -11.76
CA THR A 290 24.94 9.87 -11.20
C THR A 290 25.45 10.72 -12.35
N GLY A 291 24.53 11.45 -12.98
CA GLY A 291 24.83 12.53 -13.92
C GLY A 291 25.42 13.66 -13.11
N LYS A 292 26.74 13.63 -12.92
CA LYS A 292 27.53 14.79 -12.51
C LYS A 292 27.08 15.97 -13.38
N CYS A 293 26.36 16.91 -12.78
CA CYS A 293 26.19 18.24 -13.32
C CYS A 293 27.56 18.93 -13.28
N GLY A 294 28.36 18.68 -14.32
CA GLY A 294 29.57 19.42 -14.62
C GLY A 294 29.16 20.65 -15.40
N CYS A 295 29.28 21.81 -14.76
CA CYS A 295 29.27 23.11 -15.39
C CYS A 295 30.16 23.13 -16.64
N MET A 296 29.60 23.45 -17.82
CA MET A 296 30.30 24.21 -18.84
C MET A 296 29.32 25.07 -19.64
N SER A 297 29.64 26.36 -19.64
CA SER A 297 29.14 27.41 -20.52
C SER A 297 29.27 27.04 -22.00
N GLY A 298 28.22 27.32 -22.79
CA GLY A 298 28.31 27.31 -24.25
C GLY A 298 26.96 27.57 -24.91
N ARG A 299 26.79 28.76 -25.49
CA ARG A 299 25.65 29.13 -26.33
C ARG A 299 25.57 28.23 -27.58
N ALA A 300 24.37 27.79 -27.94
CA ALA A 300 23.85 27.85 -29.31
C ALA A 300 22.35 27.57 -29.31
N ALA A 301 21.60 28.46 -29.95
CA ALA A 301 20.19 28.30 -30.28
C ALA A 301 20.06 27.56 -31.62
N VAL A 302 19.15 26.59 -31.76
CA VAL A 302 18.39 26.27 -32.98
C VAL A 302 17.07 25.57 -32.61
N GLU A 303 16.01 25.96 -33.32
CA GLU A 303 14.59 25.58 -33.29
C GLU A 303 14.25 24.09 -33.61
N PRO A 304 12.96 23.68 -33.47
CA PRO A 304 12.55 22.27 -33.38
C PRO A 304 12.17 21.67 -34.75
N THR A 305 12.49 20.39 -34.96
CA THR A 305 11.90 19.60 -36.05
C THR A 305 11.37 18.26 -35.58
N HIS A 306 10.16 17.99 -36.03
CA HIS A 306 9.39 16.76 -35.89
C HIS A 306 10.11 15.51 -36.42
N GLY A 307 9.81 14.37 -35.80
CA GLY A 307 9.40 13.18 -36.56
C GLY A 307 10.37 11.99 -36.64
N ARG A 308 9.84 10.86 -36.15
CA ARG A 308 10.09 9.46 -36.55
C ARG A 308 11.22 8.67 -35.86
N ARG A 309 10.76 7.64 -35.14
CA ARG A 309 11.23 6.25 -35.06
C ARG A 309 12.74 5.98 -35.16
N ALA A 310 13.29 5.39 -34.09
CA ALA A 310 14.17 4.24 -34.22
C ALA A 310 14.10 3.37 -32.96
N ALA A 311 13.85 2.08 -33.16
CA ALA A 311 14.15 1.02 -32.19
C ALA A 311 15.66 0.94 -32.01
N LEU A 312 16.13 0.58 -30.81
CA LEU A 312 17.46 -0.01 -30.62
C LEU A 312 17.47 -0.90 -29.38
N ALA A 313 17.69 -2.19 -29.65
CA ALA A 313 18.09 -3.19 -28.68
C ALA A 313 19.51 -2.89 -28.19
N TRP A 314 19.80 -3.20 -26.93
CA TRP A 314 21.16 -3.46 -26.47
C TRP A 314 21.19 -4.69 -25.57
N ARG A 315 22.07 -5.62 -25.94
CA ARG A 315 22.45 -6.81 -25.19
C ARG A 315 23.92 -6.63 -24.81
N GLN A 316 24.24 -7.01 -23.57
CA GLN A 316 25.55 -7.34 -22.97
C GLN A 316 26.70 -6.33 -23.09
N ASP A 317 27.29 -5.95 -21.94
CA ASP A 317 28.48 -6.67 -21.49
C ASP A 317 28.78 -6.54 -19.99
N SER A 318 29.57 -7.50 -19.57
CA SER A 318 30.07 -7.93 -18.27
C SER A 318 30.97 -6.91 -17.58
N GLY A 319 30.85 -6.74 -16.26
CA GLY A 319 31.81 -5.94 -15.49
C GLY A 319 31.64 -6.11 -13.99
N SER A 320 32.52 -6.92 -13.38
CA SER A 320 32.67 -7.08 -11.94
C SER A 320 33.00 -5.75 -11.26
N GLY A 321 32.22 -5.37 -10.24
CA GLY A 321 32.53 -4.22 -9.40
C GLY A 321 31.68 -4.23 -8.13
N ALA A 322 32.23 -4.72 -7.03
CA ALA A 322 31.61 -4.62 -5.71
C ALA A 322 31.52 -3.14 -5.29
N ALA A 323 30.31 -2.58 -5.29
CA ALA A 323 30.05 -1.25 -4.74
C ALA A 323 29.58 -1.38 -3.29
N ARG A 324 30.41 -0.89 -2.36
CA ARG A 324 30.06 -0.70 -0.95
C ARG A 324 29.03 0.43 -0.84
N TRP A 325 27.99 0.16 -0.07
CA TRP A 325 26.99 1.14 0.33
C TRP A 325 27.64 2.15 1.29
N HIS A 326 27.57 3.44 0.97
CA HIS A 326 27.88 4.53 1.90
C HIS A 326 26.55 5.02 2.48
N GLY A 327 26.43 4.99 3.81
CA GLY A 327 25.20 5.31 4.53
C GLY A 327 24.66 6.73 4.29
N PRO A 328 23.38 6.99 4.65
CA PRO A 328 22.72 8.25 4.33
C PRO A 328 23.33 9.42 5.12
N SER A 329 23.58 10.51 4.39
CA SER A 329 23.99 11.80 4.93
C SER A 329 22.93 12.38 5.86
N ALA A 330 23.37 12.95 6.98
CA ALA A 330 22.52 13.56 7.99
C ALA A 330 21.54 14.60 7.41
N ARG A 331 20.25 14.45 7.73
CA ARG A 331 19.20 15.43 7.44
C ARG A 331 19.34 16.64 8.39
N PRO A 332 19.00 17.87 7.96
CA PRO A 332 19.05 19.04 8.83
C PRO A 332 17.99 18.95 9.93
N ALA A 333 18.42 19.12 11.19
CA ALA A 333 17.54 19.17 12.35
C ALA A 333 16.71 20.46 12.34
N VAL A 334 15.39 20.33 12.47
CA VAL A 334 14.49 21.47 12.73
C VAL A 334 14.13 21.43 14.23
N ASP A 335 14.50 22.48 14.96
CA ASP A 335 14.20 22.67 16.38
C ASP A 335 12.73 23.09 16.56
N ILE A 336 11.96 22.33 17.34
CA ILE A 336 10.63 22.73 17.78
C ILE A 336 10.36 22.26 19.21
N ARG A 337 10.91 22.97 20.20
CA ARG A 337 10.35 22.96 21.57
C ARG A 337 9.00 23.68 21.55
N GLY A 338 7.88 22.95 21.47
CA GLY A 338 6.58 23.61 21.59
C GLY A 338 5.34 22.79 21.26
N ALA A 339 5.20 21.56 21.77
CA ALA A 339 3.91 20.87 21.75
C ALA A 339 3.83 19.79 22.86
N ARG A 340 3.76 20.22 24.12
CA ARG A 340 3.21 19.39 25.20
C ARG A 340 1.84 19.95 25.57
N ALA A 341 0.79 19.30 25.10
CA ALA A 341 -0.56 19.55 25.59
C ALA A 341 -0.67 19.04 27.03
N ALA A 342 -1.16 19.91 27.92
CA ALA A 342 -1.37 19.63 29.33
C ALA A 342 -2.57 18.68 29.52
N ALA A 343 -2.41 17.66 30.36
CA ALA A 343 -3.49 16.86 30.90
C ALA A 343 -4.15 17.60 32.08
N PRO A 344 -5.49 17.57 32.24
CA PRO A 344 -6.11 18.09 33.46
C PRO A 344 -6.13 17.01 34.54
N SER A 345 -5.47 17.30 35.66
CA SER A 345 -5.56 16.57 36.93
C SER A 345 -6.90 16.84 37.62
N GLY A 346 -7.55 15.78 38.10
CA GLY A 346 -8.76 15.87 38.92
C GLY A 346 -8.48 16.15 40.40
N GLY A 347 -9.52 16.63 41.10
CA GLY A 347 -9.69 16.48 42.55
C GLY A 347 -10.31 17.68 43.28
N GLY A 348 -11.47 17.48 43.94
CA GLY A 348 -11.85 18.27 45.13
C GLY A 348 -13.33 18.63 45.32
N ARG A 349 -14.01 17.93 46.23
CA ARG A 349 -15.43 18.01 46.66
C ARG A 349 -15.84 19.28 47.43
N ALA A 350 -17.14 19.63 47.35
CA ALA A 350 -18.12 19.90 48.43
C ALA A 350 -19.47 20.25 47.72
N GLY A 351 -20.69 19.80 48.05
CA GLY A 351 -21.37 19.49 49.30
C GLY A 351 -22.65 20.33 49.34
N GLY A 352 -23.84 19.76 49.11
CA GLY A 352 -25.11 20.52 49.15
C GLY A 352 -26.36 19.70 48.80
N ARG A 353 -27.36 19.73 49.68
CA ARG A 353 -28.55 18.86 49.78
C ARG A 353 -29.60 19.05 48.68
N ALA A 354 -30.37 17.98 48.46
CA ALA A 354 -31.65 17.93 47.72
C ALA A 354 -32.80 18.65 48.46
N PRO A 355 -33.88 18.99 47.72
CA PRO A 355 -35.16 18.32 47.99
C PRO A 355 -35.90 17.91 46.69
N GLY A 356 -36.72 16.86 46.75
CA GLY A 356 -37.80 16.60 45.79
C GLY A 356 -39.16 16.71 46.49
N PRO A 357 -40.27 16.19 45.91
CA PRO A 357 -40.69 16.18 44.51
C PRO A 357 -42.02 16.98 44.33
N GLY A 358 -42.39 17.36 43.10
CA GLY A 358 -43.67 18.05 42.87
C GLY A 358 -44.17 18.05 41.43
N SER A 359 -45.27 17.32 41.23
CA SER A 359 -46.37 17.52 40.26
C SER A 359 -46.09 17.51 38.75
N GLY A 360 -46.70 16.52 38.07
CA GLY A 360 -46.91 16.45 36.62
C GLY A 360 -48.03 17.38 36.09
N PRO A 361 -48.59 17.10 34.90
CA PRO A 361 -48.49 17.98 33.72
C PRO A 361 -49.78 18.77 33.41
N PRO A 362 -49.81 19.52 32.28
CA PRO A 362 -50.69 19.05 31.21
C PRO A 362 -50.14 19.17 29.79
N ARG A 363 -50.77 18.36 28.92
CA ARG A 363 -50.65 18.31 27.45
C ARG A 363 -51.22 19.57 26.77
N ALA A 364 -50.71 19.86 25.57
CA ALA A 364 -51.51 20.08 24.37
C ALA A 364 -50.68 19.59 23.16
#